data_AF-A0A0J9Y9A6-F1
#
_entry.id   AF-A0A0J9Y9A6-F1
#
_cell.length_a   1.000
_cell.length_b   1.000
_cell.length_c   1.000
_cell.angle_alpha   90.00
_cell.angle_beta   90.00
_cell.angle_gamma   90.00
#
_symmetry.space_group_name_H-M   'P 1'
#
loop_
_entity.id
_entity.type
_entity.pdbx_description
1 polymer ?
#
loop_
_entity_poly.entity_id
_entity_poly.type
_entity_poly.pdbx_seq_one_letter_code
_entity_poly.pdbx_strand_id
1 'polypeptide(L)'
;MKKNYVKLRYQLDFRVFYNPRLSTEHKRIVRKIGKRSIFYDCCAGIGPLVLPVIRNGVHHVLANDLNPNCIDYLKRNMELNRYFNECRQIEVLKLNFCDFFTDKAIEHVVSGRPSRTLRNIEIAANPYISDYFMKGIKRIRGLQRAHFYFLPCVAQQTDALQSLKASLPCCRVSFPEIKEVGYGYGYNAEDSKLPFQ
;
A
#
# COMPACT_ATOMS: atom_id res chain seq x y z
N MET A 1 2.96 -2.63 31.71
CA MET A 1 2.36 -3.21 30.48
C MET A 1 3.44 -3.89 29.64
N LYS A 2 3.46 -5.22 29.53
CA LYS A 2 4.37 -5.93 28.62
C LYS A 2 3.90 -5.68 27.18
N LYS A 3 4.68 -4.94 26.37
CA LYS A 3 4.45 -4.89 24.92
C LYS A 3 4.67 -6.31 24.39
N ASN A 4 3.62 -6.98 23.94
CA ASN A 4 3.74 -8.23 23.18
C ASN A 4 4.51 -7.94 21.89
N TYR A 5 5.84 -8.15 21.93
CA TYR A 5 6.67 -8.05 20.73
C TYR A 5 6.44 -9.30 19.90
N VAL A 6 5.49 -9.22 18.96
CA VAL A 6 5.41 -10.20 17.89
C VAL A 6 6.75 -10.18 17.15
N LYS A 7 7.39 -11.34 17.01
CA LYS A 7 8.67 -11.48 16.30
C LYS A 7 8.47 -11.15 14.83
N LEU A 8 9.34 -10.30 14.26
CA LEU A 8 9.35 -10.04 12.82
C LEU A 8 9.98 -11.21 12.06
N ARG A 9 9.41 -11.54 10.92
CA ARG A 9 9.91 -12.56 9.99
C ARG A 9 10.49 -11.89 8.76
N TYR A 10 11.56 -12.47 8.22
CA TYR A 10 12.23 -11.97 7.03
C TYR A 10 12.47 -13.13 6.06
N GLN A 11 12.07 -12.95 4.82
CA GLN A 11 12.48 -13.69 3.65
C GLN A 11 13.60 -12.91 2.96
N LEU A 12 14.58 -13.64 2.46
CA LEU A 12 15.75 -13.16 1.74
C LEU A 12 16.42 -14.33 1.02
N ASP A 13 17.29 -14.05 0.07
CA ASP A 13 18.22 -15.01 -0.53
C ASP A 13 19.62 -14.39 -0.68
N PHE A 14 20.51 -15.05 -1.41
CA PHE A 14 21.89 -14.60 -1.61
C PHE A 14 22.03 -13.31 -2.45
N ARG A 15 20.96 -12.80 -3.07
CA ARG A 15 20.99 -11.57 -3.88
C ARG A 15 20.87 -10.29 -3.06
N VAL A 16 20.68 -10.40 -1.74
CA VAL A 16 20.48 -9.26 -0.85
C VAL A 16 21.41 -9.32 0.35
N PHE A 17 21.87 -8.15 0.80
CA PHE A 17 22.67 -8.04 2.00
C PHE A 17 21.79 -8.08 3.25
N TYR A 18 22.18 -8.88 4.25
CA TYR A 18 21.53 -8.92 5.55
C TYR A 18 22.52 -9.26 6.65
N ASN A 19 22.64 -8.38 7.65
CA ASN A 19 23.52 -8.58 8.80
C ASN A 19 22.72 -8.66 10.12
N PRO A 20 22.50 -9.87 10.69
CA PRO A 20 21.73 -10.02 11.93
C PRO A 20 22.41 -9.41 13.16
N ARG A 21 23.73 -9.16 13.11
CA ARG A 21 24.49 -8.56 14.21
C ARG A 21 24.09 -7.10 14.48
N LEU A 22 23.47 -6.43 13.51
CA LEU A 22 22.95 -5.06 13.64
C LEU A 22 21.61 -4.97 14.39
N SER A 23 21.01 -6.10 14.78
CA SER A 23 19.68 -6.11 15.39
C SER A 23 19.57 -5.32 16.70
N THR A 24 20.63 -5.29 17.52
CA THR A 24 20.70 -4.46 18.73
C THR A 24 20.66 -2.97 18.40
N GLU A 25 21.42 -2.58 17.37
CA GLU A 25 21.50 -1.18 16.94
C GLU A 25 20.18 -0.72 16.30
N HIS A 26 19.55 -1.55 15.47
CA HIS A 26 18.22 -1.26 14.94
C HIS A 26 17.20 -1.04 16.06
N LYS A 27 17.19 -1.90 17.09
CA LYS A 27 16.31 -1.70 18.27
C LYS A 27 16.59 -0.39 18.99
N ARG A 28 17.87 0.04 19.09
CA ARG A 28 18.27 1.31 19.71
C ARG A 28 17.72 2.49 18.92
N ILE A 29 17.86 2.49 17.60
CA ILE A 29 17.36 3.54 16.70
C ILE A 29 15.83 3.61 16.72
N VAL A 30 15.16 2.46 16.56
CA VAL A 30 13.70 2.34 16.52
C VAL A 30 13.01 2.87 17.79
N ARG A 31 13.67 2.79 18.95
CA ARG A 31 13.16 3.34 20.22
C ARG A 31 13.19 4.87 20.28
N LYS A 32 14.05 5.52 19.50
CA LYS A 32 14.17 6.98 19.44
C LYS A 32 13.19 7.62 18.45
N ILE A 33 12.62 6.84 17.54
CA ILE A 33 11.70 7.33 16.53
C ILE A 33 10.30 7.48 17.14
N GLY A 34 9.78 8.71 17.12
CA GLY A 34 8.47 9.04 17.66
C GLY A 34 7.34 8.73 16.67
N LYS A 35 6.12 8.61 17.17
CA LYS A 35 4.93 8.38 16.34
C LYS A 35 4.60 9.51 15.36
N ARG A 36 5.10 10.72 15.64
CA ARG A 36 4.91 11.91 14.78
C ARG A 36 6.08 12.15 13.81
N SER A 37 7.10 11.29 13.83
CA SER A 37 8.27 11.43 12.95
C SER A 37 7.94 10.98 11.53
N ILE A 38 8.64 11.56 10.56
CA ILE A 38 8.76 11.03 9.20
C ILE A 38 10.13 10.35 9.13
N PHE A 39 10.18 9.11 8.64
CA PHE A 39 11.40 8.30 8.61
C PHE A 39 11.75 7.91 7.17
N TYR A 40 12.96 8.28 6.72
CA TYR A 40 13.48 7.94 5.40
C TYR A 40 14.69 7.02 5.55
N ASP A 41 14.66 5.89 4.85
CA ASP A 41 15.76 4.93 4.79
C ASP A 41 16.16 4.71 3.32
N CYS A 42 17.29 5.29 2.92
CA CYS A 42 17.75 5.27 1.52
C CYS A 42 18.46 3.96 1.13
N CYS A 43 18.80 3.12 2.12
CA CYS A 43 19.48 1.84 1.98
C CYS A 43 18.74 0.79 2.82
N ALA A 44 17.43 0.71 2.59
CA ALA A 44 16.51 -0.03 3.45
C ALA A 44 16.77 -1.55 3.45
N GLY A 45 17.48 -2.07 2.45
CA GLY A 45 17.65 -3.49 2.22
C GLY A 45 16.29 -4.19 2.20
N ILE A 46 16.21 -5.33 2.89
CA ILE A 46 14.97 -6.09 3.06
C ILE A 46 14.04 -5.56 4.18
N GLY A 47 14.35 -4.38 4.72
CA GLY A 47 13.61 -3.70 5.80
C GLY A 47 13.92 -4.08 7.24
N PRO A 48 15.15 -4.48 7.64
CA PRO A 48 15.43 -4.81 9.04
C PRO A 48 15.27 -3.61 10.00
N LEU A 49 15.34 -2.37 9.50
CA LEU A 49 15.06 -1.14 10.26
C LEU A 49 13.66 -0.58 9.97
N VAL A 50 13.30 -0.48 8.68
CA VAL A 50 11.99 0.01 8.19
C VAL A 50 10.81 -0.71 8.84
N LEU A 51 10.81 -2.04 8.84
CA LEU A 51 9.70 -2.84 9.34
C LEU A 51 9.43 -2.55 10.84
N PRO A 52 10.41 -2.67 11.77
CA PRO A 52 10.22 -2.25 13.16
C PRO A 52 9.74 -0.81 13.34
N VAL A 53 10.22 0.13 12.52
CA VAL A 53 9.82 1.54 12.56
C VAL A 53 8.33 1.68 12.24
N ILE A 54 7.85 1.06 11.16
CA ILE A 54 6.42 1.04 10.81
C ILE A 54 5.61 0.43 11.97
N ARG A 55 6.06 -0.69 12.54
CA ARG A 55 5.36 -1.37 13.66
C ARG A 55 5.26 -0.50 14.92
N ASN A 56 6.23 0.39 15.15
CA ASN A 56 6.17 1.34 16.25
C ASN A 56 5.16 2.48 16.04
N GLY A 57 4.58 2.59 14.84
CA GLY A 57 3.55 3.56 14.49
C GLY A 57 4.12 4.95 14.23
N VAL A 58 5.27 5.02 13.55
CA VAL A 58 5.77 6.26 12.96
C VAL A 58 4.74 6.85 11.98
N HIS A 59 4.76 8.17 11.76
CA HIS A 59 3.74 8.83 10.95
C HIS A 59 3.86 8.49 9.47
N HIS A 60 5.09 8.48 8.95
CA HIS A 60 5.35 8.18 7.54
C HIS A 60 6.71 7.51 7.37
N VAL A 61 6.82 6.59 6.41
CA VAL A 61 8.06 5.94 6.03
C VAL A 61 8.24 5.98 4.52
N LEU A 62 9.42 6.42 4.08
CA LEU A 62 9.92 6.14 2.73
C LEU A 62 11.13 5.23 2.85
N ALA A 63 11.13 4.17 2.05
CA ALA A 63 12.19 3.19 2.02
C ALA A 63 12.64 3.02 0.57
N ASN A 64 13.93 3.18 0.34
CA ASN A 64 14.58 3.02 -0.94
C ASN A 64 15.79 2.10 -0.78
N ASP A 65 16.20 1.48 -1.87
CA ASP A 65 17.43 0.71 -1.98
C ASP A 65 17.82 0.68 -3.45
N LEU A 66 19.12 0.73 -3.73
CA LEU A 66 19.62 0.66 -5.10
C LEU A 66 19.40 -0.73 -5.72
N ASN A 67 19.42 -1.78 -4.89
CA ASN A 67 19.21 -3.14 -5.35
C ASN A 67 17.70 -3.43 -5.46
N PRO A 68 17.17 -3.68 -6.68
CA PRO A 68 15.74 -3.97 -6.85
C PRO A 68 15.31 -5.24 -6.10
N ASN A 69 16.19 -6.22 -5.91
CA ASN A 69 15.89 -7.42 -5.12
C ASN A 69 15.61 -7.07 -3.64
N CYS A 70 16.30 -6.06 -3.09
CA CYS A 70 16.04 -5.58 -1.73
C CYS A 70 14.61 -5.02 -1.61
N ILE A 71 14.21 -4.21 -2.60
CA ILE A 71 12.86 -3.65 -2.67
C ILE A 71 11.80 -4.77 -2.77
N ASP A 72 12.04 -5.80 -3.58
CA ASP A 72 11.12 -6.93 -3.71
C ASP A 72 11.01 -7.74 -2.41
N TYR A 73 12.13 -8.01 -1.74
CA TYR A 73 12.10 -8.68 -0.44
C TYR A 73 11.50 -7.80 0.65
N LEU A 74 11.71 -6.49 0.64
CA LEU A 74 11.05 -5.56 1.56
C LEU A 74 9.53 -5.67 1.43
N LYS A 75 8.99 -5.65 0.20
CA LYS A 75 7.55 -5.83 -0.06
C LYS A 75 7.05 -7.18 0.45
N ARG A 76 7.72 -8.28 0.09
CA ARG A 76 7.37 -9.63 0.57
C ARG A 76 7.38 -9.71 2.10
N ASN A 77 8.35 -9.06 2.74
CA ASN A 77 8.45 -9.00 4.19
C ASN A 77 7.36 -8.13 4.82
N MET A 78 6.91 -7.07 4.14
CA MET A 78 5.75 -6.29 4.57
C MET A 78 4.47 -7.16 4.57
N GLU A 79 4.26 -7.92 3.51
CA GLU A 79 3.13 -8.85 3.39
C GLU A 79 3.21 -9.98 4.42
N LEU A 80 4.37 -10.62 4.55
CA LEU A 80 4.64 -11.73 5.49
C LEU A 80 4.32 -11.35 6.94
N ASN A 81 4.53 -10.09 7.29
CA ASN A 81 4.27 -9.55 8.63
C ASN A 81 2.92 -8.84 8.75
N ARG A 82 2.07 -8.90 7.71
CA ARG A 82 0.71 -8.33 7.67
C ARG A 82 0.68 -6.86 8.08
N TYR A 83 1.60 -6.06 7.55
CA TYR A 83 1.84 -4.71 8.05
C TYR A 83 0.61 -3.80 8.03
N PHE A 84 -0.24 -3.88 7.01
CA PHE A 84 -1.48 -3.10 6.97
C PHE A 84 -2.40 -3.39 8.16
N ASN A 85 -2.37 -4.59 8.75
CA ASN A 85 -3.22 -4.93 9.88
C ASN A 85 -2.83 -4.18 11.16
N GLU A 86 -1.55 -3.86 11.29
CA GLU A 86 -0.97 -3.22 12.48
C GLU A 86 -0.96 -1.69 12.39
N CYS A 87 -1.15 -1.11 11.19
CA CYS A 87 -1.21 0.33 11.01
C CYS A 87 -2.48 0.91 11.64
N ARG A 88 -2.32 1.64 12.76
CA ARG A 88 -3.43 2.06 13.62
C ARG A 88 -4.11 3.37 13.23
N GLN A 89 -3.50 4.16 12.35
CA GLN A 89 -3.89 5.56 12.11
C GLN A 89 -3.89 5.92 10.61
N ILE A 90 -4.02 4.93 9.72
CA ILE A 90 -4.14 5.26 8.30
C ILE A 90 -5.52 5.85 8.08
N GLU A 91 -5.54 7.15 7.78
CA GLU A 91 -6.73 7.89 7.36
C GLU A 91 -6.73 8.14 5.85
N VAL A 92 -5.56 8.29 5.24
CA VAL A 92 -5.38 8.49 3.80
C VAL A 92 -4.43 7.42 3.25
N LEU A 93 -4.85 6.75 2.18
CA LEU A 93 -4.05 5.75 1.48
C LEU A 93 -4.03 6.06 -0.02
N LYS A 94 -2.85 6.33 -0.58
CA LYS A 94 -2.64 6.49 -2.01
C LYS A 94 -1.81 5.33 -2.55
N LEU A 95 -2.32 4.61 -3.54
CA LEU A 95 -1.71 3.45 -4.17
C LEU A 95 -1.51 3.69 -5.67
N ASN A 96 -1.03 4.89 -6.00
CA ASN A 96 -0.85 5.33 -7.38
C ASN A 96 0.43 4.71 -7.96
N PHE A 97 0.38 4.22 -9.21
CA PHE A 97 1.52 3.61 -9.90
C PHE A 97 2.15 2.47 -9.11
N CYS A 98 1.34 1.81 -8.29
CA CYS A 98 1.82 0.86 -7.30
C CYS A 98 1.54 -0.56 -7.76
N ASP A 99 2.28 -0.99 -8.77
CA ASP A 99 2.17 -2.29 -9.44
C ASP A 99 2.23 -3.49 -8.48
N PHE A 100 2.80 -3.30 -7.29
CA PHE A 100 2.93 -4.35 -6.28
C PHE A 100 1.69 -4.47 -5.37
N PHE A 101 0.79 -3.48 -5.39
CA PHE A 101 -0.45 -3.51 -4.62
C PHE A 101 -1.56 -4.15 -5.45
N THR A 102 -1.71 -5.45 -5.25
CA THR A 102 -2.81 -6.22 -5.82
C THR A 102 -4.04 -6.18 -4.91
N ASP A 103 -5.11 -6.88 -5.30
CA ASP A 103 -6.31 -7.06 -4.49
C ASP A 103 -6.02 -7.55 -3.06
N LYS A 104 -4.97 -8.34 -2.85
CA LYS A 104 -4.54 -8.83 -1.52
C LYS A 104 -4.20 -7.68 -0.57
N ALA A 105 -3.67 -6.57 -1.06
CA ALA A 105 -3.38 -5.43 -0.21
C ALA A 105 -4.67 -4.79 0.32
N ILE A 106 -5.72 -4.72 -0.50
CA ILE A 106 -7.06 -4.28 -0.07
C ILE A 106 -7.64 -5.27 0.95
N GLU A 107 -7.48 -6.58 0.75
CA GLU A 107 -7.88 -7.58 1.75
C GLU A 107 -7.19 -7.38 3.10
N HIS A 108 -5.88 -7.07 3.11
CA HIS A 108 -5.14 -6.75 4.34
C HIS A 108 -5.66 -5.46 4.98
N VAL A 109 -5.87 -4.38 4.23
CA VAL A 109 -6.46 -3.13 4.73
C VAL A 109 -7.81 -3.38 5.42
N VAL A 110 -8.65 -4.20 4.79
CA VAL A 110 -10.01 -4.48 5.25
C VAL A 110 -10.06 -5.48 6.42
N SER A 111 -9.13 -6.44 6.47
CA SER A 111 -9.00 -7.36 7.62
C SER A 111 -8.34 -6.70 8.83
N GLY A 112 -7.65 -5.58 8.60
CA GLY A 112 -6.91 -4.82 9.60
C GLY A 112 -7.69 -3.73 10.33
N ARG A 113 -6.97 -2.97 11.15
CA ARG A 113 -7.47 -1.72 11.74
C ARG A 113 -7.80 -0.62 10.73
N PRO A 114 -7.10 -0.49 9.58
CA PRO A 114 -7.44 0.53 8.58
C PRO A 114 -8.89 0.48 8.10
N SER A 115 -9.55 -0.68 8.12
CA SER A 115 -11.01 -0.79 7.87
C SER A 115 -11.89 0.16 8.68
N ARG A 116 -11.42 0.61 9.86
CA ARG A 116 -12.13 1.52 10.77
C ARG A 116 -11.60 2.95 10.74
N THR A 117 -10.36 3.16 10.29
CA THR A 117 -9.70 4.47 10.34
C THR A 117 -9.58 5.14 8.98
N LEU A 118 -9.56 4.35 7.89
CA LEU A 118 -9.36 4.87 6.55
C LEU A 118 -10.56 5.71 6.12
N ARG A 119 -10.29 6.95 5.73
CA ARG A 119 -11.26 7.93 5.25
C ARG A 119 -11.11 8.21 3.77
N ASN A 120 -9.89 8.23 3.26
CA ASN A 120 -9.60 8.57 1.88
C ASN A 120 -8.73 7.49 1.24
N ILE A 121 -9.18 6.94 0.11
CA ILE A 121 -8.38 6.05 -0.72
C ILE A 121 -8.28 6.56 -2.15
N GLU A 122 -7.07 6.50 -2.70
CA GLU A 122 -6.78 6.75 -4.10
C GLU A 122 -6.02 5.56 -4.67
N ILE A 123 -6.49 5.01 -5.78
CA ILE A 123 -5.75 3.99 -6.55
C ILE A 123 -5.72 4.46 -7.99
N ALA A 124 -4.52 4.68 -8.50
CA ALA A 124 -4.31 5.19 -9.83
C ALA A 124 -3.33 4.30 -10.58
N ALA A 125 -3.57 4.08 -11.87
CA ALA A 125 -2.59 3.45 -12.74
C ALA A 125 -2.00 2.17 -12.15
N ASN A 126 -2.88 1.28 -11.70
CA ASN A 126 -2.49 0.03 -11.05
C ASN A 126 -2.97 -1.15 -11.90
N PRO A 127 -2.06 -1.85 -12.59
CA PRO A 127 -2.42 -2.93 -13.50
C PRO A 127 -2.79 -4.25 -12.81
N TYR A 128 -2.71 -4.33 -11.47
CA TYR A 128 -2.96 -5.57 -10.73
C TYR A 128 -4.14 -5.49 -9.75
N ILE A 129 -4.94 -4.43 -9.86
CA ILE A 129 -6.24 -4.31 -9.18
C ILE A 129 -7.33 -4.78 -10.14
N SER A 130 -7.98 -5.89 -9.79
CA SER A 130 -9.10 -6.45 -10.56
C SER A 130 -10.43 -6.00 -9.97
N ASP A 131 -11.56 -6.37 -10.60
CA ASP A 131 -12.91 -6.15 -10.05
C ASP A 131 -13.10 -6.62 -8.60
N TYR A 132 -12.28 -7.56 -8.13
CA TYR A 132 -12.36 -8.11 -6.78
C TYR A 132 -12.11 -7.05 -5.68
N PHE A 133 -11.34 -6.01 -5.94
CA PHE A 133 -11.06 -4.94 -4.97
C PHE A 133 -12.34 -4.30 -4.40
N MET A 134 -13.41 -4.23 -5.20
CA MET A 134 -14.68 -3.64 -4.80
C MET A 134 -15.26 -4.30 -3.55
N LYS A 135 -15.12 -5.64 -3.43
CA LYS A 135 -15.58 -6.39 -2.25
C LYS A 135 -14.88 -5.90 -0.98
N GLY A 136 -13.61 -5.53 -1.09
CA GLY A 136 -12.85 -4.94 -0.01
C GLY A 136 -13.29 -3.50 0.28
N ILE A 137 -13.32 -2.64 -0.74
CA ILE A 137 -13.68 -1.22 -0.59
C ILE A 137 -15.05 -1.04 0.08
N LYS A 138 -16.06 -1.82 -0.33
CA LYS A 138 -17.42 -1.79 0.26
C LYS A 138 -17.47 -2.11 1.75
N ARG A 139 -16.45 -2.77 2.31
CA ARG A 139 -16.38 -3.12 3.73
C ARG A 139 -15.80 -1.99 4.59
N ILE A 140 -15.24 -0.94 4.01
CA ILE A 140 -14.65 0.20 4.71
C ILE A 140 -15.74 1.25 4.97
N ARG A 141 -16.60 1.02 5.98
CA ARG A 141 -17.78 1.86 6.24
C ARG A 141 -17.47 3.31 6.61
N GLY A 142 -16.25 3.60 7.08
CA GLY A 142 -15.82 4.94 7.45
C GLY A 142 -15.32 5.82 6.30
N LEU A 143 -15.30 5.30 5.08
CA LEU A 143 -14.72 5.97 3.91
C LEU A 143 -15.54 7.20 3.51
N GLN A 144 -14.84 8.31 3.31
CA GLN A 144 -15.36 9.62 2.91
C GLN A 144 -15.05 9.93 1.44
N ARG A 145 -13.89 9.48 0.93
CA ARG A 145 -13.50 9.62 -0.47
C ARG A 145 -12.86 8.35 -1.01
N ALA A 146 -13.30 7.94 -2.19
CA ALA A 146 -12.73 6.85 -2.96
C ALA A 146 -12.52 7.32 -4.40
N HIS A 147 -11.26 7.42 -4.83
CA HIS A 147 -10.91 7.89 -6.17
C HIS A 147 -10.10 6.81 -6.88
N PHE A 148 -10.64 6.30 -7.96
CA PHE A 148 -10.04 5.23 -8.74
C PHE A 148 -9.87 5.69 -10.17
N TYR A 149 -8.70 5.55 -10.79
CA TYR A 149 -8.56 5.87 -12.20
C TYR A 149 -7.47 5.03 -12.87
N PHE A 150 -7.66 4.74 -14.15
CA PHE A 150 -6.74 3.91 -14.94
C PHE A 150 -6.43 2.54 -14.26
N LEU A 151 -7.48 1.76 -13.99
CA LEU A 151 -7.38 0.38 -13.50
C LEU A 151 -7.73 -0.56 -14.66
N PRO A 152 -6.76 -1.04 -15.45
CA PRO A 152 -7.03 -1.77 -16.70
C PRO A 152 -7.69 -3.13 -16.49
N CYS A 153 -7.58 -3.72 -15.29
CA CYS A 153 -8.20 -5.01 -14.95
C CYS A 153 -9.60 -4.87 -14.32
N VAL A 154 -10.19 -3.66 -14.34
CA VAL A 154 -11.58 -3.42 -13.94
C VAL A 154 -12.41 -3.27 -15.21
N ALA A 155 -13.12 -4.33 -15.61
CA ALA A 155 -13.71 -4.44 -16.95
C ALA A 155 -14.88 -3.46 -17.20
N GLN A 156 -15.68 -3.20 -16.16
CA GLN A 156 -16.88 -2.36 -16.25
C GLN A 156 -16.82 -1.23 -15.21
N GLN A 157 -16.03 -0.19 -15.50
CA GLN A 157 -15.78 0.91 -14.57
C GLN A 157 -17.05 1.69 -14.19
N THR A 158 -18.00 1.84 -15.12
CA THR A 158 -19.30 2.47 -14.87
C THR A 158 -20.13 1.69 -13.86
N ASP A 159 -20.17 0.37 -14.02
CA ASP A 159 -20.96 -0.52 -13.16
C ASP A 159 -20.29 -0.64 -11.80
N ALA A 160 -18.96 -0.69 -11.78
CA ALA A 160 -18.17 -0.59 -10.56
C ALA A 160 -18.47 0.72 -9.79
N LEU A 161 -18.49 1.86 -10.49
CA LEU A 161 -18.80 3.16 -9.90
C LEU A 161 -20.22 3.18 -9.32
N GLN A 162 -21.22 2.72 -10.06
CA GLN A 162 -22.61 2.64 -9.58
C GLN A 162 -22.72 1.71 -8.37
N SER A 163 -22.11 0.53 -8.45
CA SER A 163 -22.12 -0.47 -7.38
C SER A 163 -21.46 0.04 -6.09
N LEU A 164 -20.36 0.78 -6.21
CA LEU A 164 -19.68 1.42 -5.09
C LEU A 164 -20.50 2.56 -4.50
N LYS A 165 -21.09 3.44 -5.32
CA LYS A 165 -21.98 4.52 -4.86
C LYS A 165 -23.19 3.96 -4.09
N ALA A 166 -23.81 2.89 -4.59
CA ALA A 166 -24.93 2.23 -3.93
C ALA A 166 -24.53 1.62 -2.57
N SER A 167 -23.31 1.07 -2.46
CA SER A 167 -22.84 0.41 -1.24
C SER A 167 -22.24 1.39 -0.21
N LEU A 168 -21.79 2.57 -0.65
CA LEU A 168 -21.10 3.57 0.16
C LEU A 168 -21.76 4.95 -0.01
N PRO A 169 -23.03 5.14 0.42
CA PRO A 169 -23.81 6.35 0.14
C PRO A 169 -23.22 7.63 0.76
N CYS A 170 -22.40 7.52 1.81
CA CYS A 170 -21.73 8.65 2.46
C CYS A 170 -20.30 8.90 1.93
N CYS A 171 -19.85 8.14 0.94
CA CYS A 171 -18.51 8.27 0.36
C CYS A 171 -18.59 8.96 -1.01
N ARG A 172 -17.76 9.98 -1.23
CA ARG A 172 -17.54 10.53 -2.56
C ARG A 172 -16.72 9.55 -3.40
N VAL A 173 -17.41 8.72 -4.18
CA VAL A 173 -16.79 7.77 -5.11
C VAL A 173 -16.66 8.39 -6.49
N SER A 174 -15.49 8.24 -7.11
CA SER A 174 -15.20 8.73 -8.45
C SER A 174 -14.34 7.71 -9.20
N PHE A 175 -14.71 7.50 -10.46
CA PHE A 175 -14.01 6.63 -11.40
C PHE A 175 -14.05 7.31 -12.78
N PRO A 176 -13.26 8.38 -12.99
CA PRO A 176 -13.34 9.19 -14.20
C PRO A 176 -12.85 8.40 -15.42
N GLU A 177 -13.42 8.71 -16.59
CA GLU A 177 -12.95 8.16 -17.86
C GLU A 177 -11.56 8.72 -18.21
N ILE A 178 -10.78 7.94 -18.93
CA ILE A 178 -9.43 8.31 -19.40
C ILE A 178 -9.42 9.64 -20.16
N LYS A 179 -10.50 9.93 -20.90
CA LYS A 179 -10.67 11.16 -21.69
C LYS A 179 -10.71 12.44 -20.82
N GLU A 180 -11.10 12.34 -19.55
CA GLU A 180 -11.27 13.49 -18.67
C GLU A 180 -10.02 13.85 -17.88
N VAL A 181 -9.06 12.93 -17.72
CA VAL A 181 -7.95 13.08 -16.77
C VAL A 181 -6.62 13.38 -17.45
N GLY A 182 -6.43 12.93 -18.70
CA GLY A 182 -5.14 13.03 -19.40
C GLY A 182 -4.04 12.20 -18.73
N TYR A 183 -3.13 11.61 -19.50
CA TYR A 183 -2.11 10.72 -18.94
C TYR A 183 -0.94 11.43 -18.24
N GLY A 184 -0.84 12.75 -18.35
CA GLY A 184 0.26 13.55 -17.77
C GLY A 184 1.66 13.26 -18.33
N TYR A 185 1.83 12.18 -19.12
CA TYR A 185 3.09 11.70 -19.68
C TYR A 185 3.10 11.58 -21.21
N GLY A 186 2.16 12.25 -21.91
CA GLY A 186 2.08 12.18 -23.39
C GLY A 186 1.55 10.86 -23.96
N TYR A 187 1.03 9.97 -23.12
CA TYR A 187 0.31 8.76 -23.56
C TYR A 187 -1.04 9.16 -24.18
N ASN A 188 -1.31 8.72 -25.39
CA ASN A 188 -2.57 8.94 -26.07
C ASN A 188 -3.50 7.73 -25.90
N ALA A 189 -4.81 7.93 -26.07
CA ALA A 189 -5.80 6.87 -25.98
C ALA A 189 -5.59 5.70 -26.98
N GLU A 190 -4.69 5.86 -27.95
CA GLU A 190 -4.32 4.83 -28.93
C GLU A 190 -3.26 3.85 -28.40
N ASP A 191 -2.45 4.26 -27.41
CA ASP A 191 -1.39 3.42 -26.83
C ASP A 191 -1.95 2.29 -25.94
N SER A 192 -3.23 2.35 -25.56
CA SER A 192 -3.91 1.31 -24.78
C SER A 192 -4.30 0.06 -25.60
N LYS A 193 -4.05 0.06 -26.91
CA LYS A 193 -4.30 -1.09 -27.80
C LYS A 193 -3.08 -2.00 -27.96
N LEU A 194 -1.94 -1.64 -27.41
CA LEU A 194 -0.75 -2.49 -27.46
C LEU A 194 -0.85 -3.56 -26.37
N PRO A 195 -0.77 -4.86 -26.72
CA PRO A 195 -0.65 -5.91 -25.71
C PRO A 195 0.64 -5.70 -24.93
N PHE A 196 0.56 -5.74 -23.60
CA PHE A 196 1.74 -5.73 -22.73
C PHE A 196 2.66 -6.90 -23.12
N GLN A 197 3.84 -6.60 -23.65
CA GLN A 197 4.93 -7.57 -23.88
C GLN A 197 5.69 -7.83 -22.59
#